data_AF-A0A4Y2N0W8-F1
#
_entry.id   AF-A0A4Y2N0W8-F1
#
_cell.length_a   1.000
_cell.length_b   1.000
_cell.length_c   1.000
_cell.angle_alpha   90.00
_cell.angle_beta   90.00
_cell.angle_gamma   90.00
#
_symmetry.space_group_name_H-M   'P 1'
#
loop_
_entity.id
_entity.type
_entity.pdbx_description
1 polymer ?
#
loop_
_entity_poly.entity_id
_entity_poly.type
_entity_poly.pdbx_seq_one_letter_code
_entity_poly.pdbx_strand_id
1 'polypeptide(L)'
;MKCSKDSIRYRNWDGSCNNLEHTDWGMTGDNFDRWLKATYTDDVSTLRQSVYGGELPPVRYLSNLLFSHKTLPDSNATMLFTHFGLYLDHDMMQTGETKGLREQQNRMTSYIDASSMYGSSHEDGKKLRVLKKGLMRHSTVHDTSLMPESKDSGSSCYSKQANYSCFLSGDARVNLVMPLMAVQTIWLREHNHLASELSQINPKWDDETLYQESRKITIAEYQHITYKEYLPIIFGSQKMKEFGLLIEEDKPYNGYDVNTDAGIRNAFASAAFRFGHTLVQSNVQLRDENYNVFAEIPLHDTYRNPTILYNRGFDDVVRGMVGQKAQEIDHFTSEEIRGRLFQRFNMTSGCDLTAISILRGRDHGIPPYLKWRKFCKLPVPNSWEDMKNFMKEDYVETLQEAYRSIEDIDLIPGGMGERHVEGALLGPTYICLLGKQFSNLRKGDRFWYENLNHPGAFTKDQLKEIYKVSQARIICDNSDDIQKVPKNPFFTTSYENPMLDCDDIPKLDLNPWREM
;
A
#
# COMPACT_ATOMS: atom_id res chain seq x y z
N MET A 1 -7.51 -0.51 29.18
CA MET A 1 -8.89 -0.26 28.70
C MET A 1 -9.64 -1.59 28.69
N LYS A 2 -10.96 -1.67 28.92
CA LYS A 2 -11.71 -2.95 28.79
C LYS A 2 -12.33 -3.03 27.40
N CYS A 3 -12.03 -4.10 26.66
CA CYS A 3 -12.59 -4.35 25.33
C CYS A 3 -14.07 -4.74 25.40
N SER A 4 -14.88 -4.21 24.49
CA SER A 4 -16.32 -4.51 24.40
C SER A 4 -16.56 -5.91 23.84
N LYS A 5 -17.76 -6.47 24.04
CA LYS A 5 -18.12 -7.77 23.43
C LYS A 5 -18.05 -7.71 21.90
N ASP A 6 -18.45 -6.60 21.30
CA ASP A 6 -18.42 -6.42 19.85
C ASP A 6 -16.98 -6.41 19.31
N SER A 7 -16.05 -5.77 20.03
CA SER A 7 -14.61 -5.72 19.69
C SER A 7 -13.90 -7.08 19.78
N ILE A 8 -14.57 -8.09 20.35
CA ILE A 8 -14.08 -9.47 20.36
C ILE A 8 -14.47 -10.18 19.05
N ARG A 9 -15.64 -9.88 18.48
CA ARG A 9 -16.15 -10.47 17.23
C ARG A 9 -15.67 -9.71 15.98
N TYR A 10 -15.67 -8.39 15.99
CA TYR A 10 -15.27 -7.56 14.86
C TYR A 10 -14.15 -6.59 15.24
N ARG A 11 -13.39 -6.16 14.24
CA ARG A 11 -12.33 -5.14 14.40
C ARG A 11 -12.96 -3.80 14.80
N ASN A 12 -12.41 -3.14 15.82
CA ASN A 12 -12.71 -1.74 16.05
C ASN A 12 -12.22 -0.88 14.88
N TRP A 13 -12.88 0.26 14.67
CA TRP A 13 -12.53 1.22 13.61
C TRP A 13 -11.13 1.80 13.78
N ASP A 14 -10.75 2.06 15.03
CA ASP A 14 -9.47 2.66 15.38
C ASP A 14 -8.34 1.63 15.54
N GLY A 15 -8.61 0.34 15.32
CA GLY A 15 -7.64 -0.75 15.50
C GLY A 15 -7.39 -1.16 16.95
N SER A 16 -7.97 -0.47 17.93
CA SER A 16 -7.85 -0.82 19.35
C SER A 16 -8.42 -2.20 19.65
N CYS A 17 -7.99 -2.81 20.76
CA CYS A 17 -8.46 -4.12 21.21
C CYS A 17 -8.19 -5.28 20.25
N ASN A 18 -7.38 -5.10 19.20
CA ASN A 18 -6.86 -6.22 18.42
C ASN A 18 -6.02 -7.13 19.32
N ASN A 19 -5.01 -6.57 19.99
CA ASN A 19 -4.31 -7.27 21.06
C ASN A 19 -5.07 -7.10 22.39
N LEU A 20 -5.34 -8.20 23.10
CA LEU A 20 -6.12 -8.20 24.34
C LEU A 20 -5.28 -7.89 25.59
N GLU A 21 -3.96 -8.06 25.52
CA GLU A 21 -3.01 -7.74 26.59
C GLU A 21 -2.49 -6.30 26.44
N HIS A 22 -2.29 -5.86 25.20
CA HIS A 22 -1.82 -4.52 24.82
C HIS A 22 -2.86 -3.84 23.91
N THR A 23 -3.95 -3.35 24.51
CA THR A 23 -5.15 -2.87 23.78
C THR A 23 -4.91 -1.70 22.83
N ASP A 24 -3.75 -1.07 22.91
CA ASP A 24 -3.30 0.08 22.15
C ASP A 24 -2.42 -0.23 20.95
N TRP A 25 -1.80 -1.42 20.89
CA TRP A 25 -0.89 -1.75 19.80
C TRP A 25 -1.56 -1.68 18.43
N GLY A 26 -0.95 -0.90 17.54
CA GLY A 26 -1.39 -0.74 16.16
C GLY A 26 -2.67 0.08 15.99
N MET A 27 -3.18 0.73 17.04
CA MET A 27 -4.33 1.64 16.91
C MET A 27 -3.94 2.93 16.16
N THR A 28 -4.93 3.61 15.57
CA THR A 28 -4.71 4.95 15.00
C THR A 28 -4.31 5.96 16.09
N GLY A 29 -3.42 6.88 15.73
CA GLY A 29 -2.89 7.91 16.61
C GLY A 29 -1.77 7.42 17.54
N ASP A 30 -1.45 6.12 17.52
CA ASP A 30 -0.26 5.57 18.16
C ASP A 30 1.01 6.02 17.41
N ASN A 31 2.17 5.95 18.08
CA ASN A 31 3.44 6.31 17.45
C ASN A 31 3.90 5.22 16.49
N PHE A 32 4.65 5.59 15.46
CA PHE A 32 5.45 4.60 14.74
C PHE A 32 6.50 4.04 15.69
N ASP A 33 6.49 2.73 15.88
CA ASP A 33 7.49 2.10 16.71
C ASP A 33 8.87 2.10 16.07
N ARG A 34 9.88 1.78 16.89
CA ARG A 34 11.27 1.80 16.45
C ARG A 34 11.99 0.50 16.77
N TRP A 35 12.58 -0.09 15.74
CA TRP A 35 13.59 -1.14 15.91
C TRP A 35 14.94 -0.59 16.38
N LEU A 36 15.27 0.65 16.01
CA LEU A 36 16.49 1.35 16.40
C LEU A 36 16.15 2.73 16.96
N LYS A 37 16.85 3.15 18.02
CA LYS A 37 16.72 4.50 18.60
C LYS A 37 16.88 5.57 17.50
N ALA A 38 16.04 6.60 17.52
CA ALA A 38 16.16 7.75 16.65
C ALA A 38 17.57 8.38 16.72
N THR A 39 18.06 8.90 15.60
CA THR A 39 19.33 9.61 15.49
C THR A 39 19.07 11.08 15.16
N TYR A 40 19.12 11.93 16.18
CA TYR A 40 19.11 13.39 16.07
C TYR A 40 20.43 13.93 16.65
N THR A 41 20.85 15.12 16.21
CA THR A 41 22.11 15.74 16.68
C THR A 41 22.06 16.08 18.17
N ASP A 42 20.89 16.50 18.65
CA ASP A 42 20.61 16.85 20.04
C ASP A 42 19.93 15.72 20.81
N ASP A 43 19.87 14.50 20.23
CA ASP A 43 19.08 13.36 20.73
C ASP A 43 17.56 13.63 20.89
N VAL A 44 17.05 14.77 20.42
CA VAL A 44 15.66 15.21 20.63
C VAL A 44 14.93 15.45 19.32
N SER A 45 15.39 16.38 18.47
CA SER A 45 14.65 16.76 17.26
C SER A 45 15.48 17.41 16.15
N THR A 46 16.70 17.86 16.45
CA THR A 46 17.57 18.51 15.48
C THR A 46 18.09 17.48 14.48
N LEU A 47 17.92 17.76 13.18
CA LEU A 47 18.37 16.87 12.10
C LEU A 47 19.82 16.44 12.31
N ARG A 48 20.11 15.16 12.03
CA ARG A 48 21.46 14.60 12.22
C ARG A 48 22.48 15.34 11.34
N GLN A 49 23.66 15.54 11.90
CA GLN A 49 24.83 16.09 11.20
C GLN A 49 25.71 14.98 10.62
N SER A 50 26.64 15.36 9.73
CA SER A 50 27.70 14.46 9.26
C SER A 50 28.58 14.00 10.42
N VAL A 51 29.14 12.79 10.32
CA VAL A 51 30.15 12.29 11.27
C VAL A 51 31.40 13.17 11.37
N TYR A 52 31.67 14.01 10.36
CA TYR A 52 32.74 15.01 10.38
C TYR A 52 32.32 16.39 10.93
N GLY A 53 31.08 16.51 11.43
CA GLY A 53 30.45 17.77 11.79
C GLY A 53 29.85 18.50 10.57
N GLY A 54 28.89 19.38 10.84
CA GLY A 54 28.19 20.16 9.80
C GLY A 54 27.01 19.43 9.15
N GLU A 55 26.40 20.09 8.16
CA GLU A 55 25.19 19.59 7.51
C GLU A 55 25.46 18.39 6.60
N LEU A 56 24.49 17.50 6.51
CA LEU A 56 24.46 16.47 5.48
C LEU A 56 24.18 17.07 4.09
N PRO A 57 24.51 16.35 3.00
CA PRO A 57 24.26 16.82 1.65
C PRO A 57 22.79 17.25 1.44
N PRO A 58 22.52 18.36 0.73
CA PRO A 58 21.16 18.81 0.47
C PRO A 58 20.33 17.74 -0.25
N VAL A 59 19.11 17.50 0.21
CA VAL A 59 18.27 16.40 -0.30
C VAL A 59 17.88 16.53 -1.78
N ARG A 60 17.77 17.77 -2.28
CA ARG A 60 17.52 18.03 -3.71
C ARG A 60 18.75 17.74 -4.57
N TYR A 61 19.94 18.00 -4.04
CA TYR A 61 21.19 17.60 -4.69
C TYR A 61 21.27 16.07 -4.77
N LEU A 62 20.98 15.37 -3.67
CA LEU A 62 20.93 13.90 -3.66
C LEU A 62 19.90 13.34 -4.66
N SER A 63 18.69 13.90 -4.70
CA SER A 63 17.66 13.50 -5.67
C SER A 63 18.12 13.68 -7.13
N ASN A 64 18.75 14.82 -7.46
CA ASN A 64 19.27 15.08 -8.80
C ASN A 64 20.42 14.16 -9.20
N LEU A 65 21.31 13.85 -8.26
CA LEU A 65 22.52 13.09 -8.53
C LEU A 65 22.26 11.58 -8.53
N LEU A 66 21.57 11.07 -7.51
CA LEU A 66 21.42 9.63 -7.25
C LEU A 66 20.13 9.03 -7.80
N PHE A 67 19.12 9.84 -8.15
CA PHE A 67 17.78 9.34 -8.55
C PHE A 67 17.28 9.98 -9.85
N SER A 68 18.19 10.51 -10.67
CA SER A 68 17.88 11.15 -11.94
C SER A 68 17.06 10.22 -12.85
N HIS A 69 16.07 10.76 -13.56
CA HIS A 69 15.15 9.90 -14.30
C HIS A 69 15.87 9.08 -15.37
N LYS A 70 15.62 7.78 -15.35
CA LYS A 70 15.85 6.86 -16.45
C LYS A 70 14.59 6.01 -16.61
N THR A 71 13.99 6.01 -17.80
CA THR A 71 12.85 5.13 -18.08
C THR A 71 13.39 3.74 -18.35
N LEU A 72 13.11 2.81 -17.45
CA LEU A 72 13.39 1.39 -17.60
C LEU A 72 12.08 0.65 -17.25
N PRO A 73 11.28 0.23 -18.25
CA PRO A 73 10.07 -0.55 -17.98
C PRO A 73 10.45 -1.88 -17.33
N ASP A 74 9.79 -2.26 -16.24
CA ASP A 74 10.02 -3.56 -15.60
C ASP A 74 9.74 -4.69 -16.58
N SER A 75 10.52 -5.75 -16.48
CA SER A 75 10.40 -6.87 -17.40
C SER A 75 8.97 -7.43 -17.44
N ASN A 76 8.20 -7.43 -16.34
CA ASN A 76 6.84 -7.99 -16.35
C ASN A 76 5.79 -7.37 -15.38
N ALA A 77 6.16 -6.60 -14.34
CA ALA A 77 5.16 -6.07 -13.40
C ALA A 77 4.29 -4.98 -14.04
N THR A 78 2.99 -4.93 -13.71
CA THR A 78 2.02 -3.97 -14.26
C THR A 78 1.90 -2.71 -13.40
N MET A 79 1.31 -1.65 -13.95
CA MET A 79 1.01 -0.44 -13.20
C MET A 79 -0.02 -0.69 -12.07
N LEU A 80 -0.80 -1.77 -12.15
CA LEU A 80 -1.64 -2.24 -11.03
C LEU A 80 -0.78 -2.61 -9.81
N PHE A 81 0.37 -3.27 -9.99
CA PHE A 81 1.29 -3.60 -8.89
C PHE A 81 1.73 -2.34 -8.13
N THR A 82 2.10 -1.27 -8.85
CA THR A 82 2.45 0.02 -8.26
C THR A 82 1.32 0.60 -7.40
N HIS A 83 0.10 0.64 -7.94
CA HIS A 83 -1.02 1.32 -7.29
C HIS A 83 -1.72 0.47 -6.23
N PHE A 84 -1.64 -0.86 -6.32
CA PHE A 84 -2.00 -1.76 -5.22
C PHE A 84 -1.04 -1.59 -4.05
N GLY A 85 0.28 -1.48 -4.31
CA GLY A 85 1.27 -1.14 -3.29
C GLY A 85 1.01 0.20 -2.61
N LEU A 86 0.59 1.21 -3.38
CA LEU A 86 0.19 2.52 -2.84
C LEU A 86 -1.10 2.43 -2.00
N TYR A 87 -2.08 1.64 -2.44
CA TYR A 87 -3.30 1.38 -1.67
C TYR A 87 -2.98 0.70 -0.33
N LEU A 88 -2.05 -0.27 -0.34
CA LEU A 88 -1.54 -0.95 0.84
C LEU A 88 -0.76 -0.02 1.79
N ASP A 89 0.09 0.87 1.27
CA ASP A 89 0.73 1.94 2.06
C ASP A 89 -0.31 2.81 2.76
N HIS A 90 -1.34 3.22 2.02
CA HIS A 90 -2.37 4.11 2.54
C HIS A 90 -3.25 3.45 3.59
N ASP A 91 -3.39 2.12 3.55
CA ASP A 91 -4.13 1.34 4.53
C ASP A 91 -3.45 1.29 5.89
N MET A 92 -2.14 1.07 5.88
CA MET A 92 -1.40 0.80 7.11
C MET A 92 -0.79 2.05 7.74
N MET A 93 -0.58 3.12 6.95
CA MET A 93 0.18 4.26 7.45
C MET A 93 -0.14 5.62 6.85
N GLN A 94 -0.12 6.61 7.76
CA GLN A 94 -0.15 8.03 7.45
C GLN A 94 0.58 8.80 8.55
N THR A 95 1.66 9.49 8.21
CA THR A 95 2.41 10.28 9.20
C THR A 95 1.58 11.45 9.71
N GLY A 96 1.37 11.48 11.03
CA GLY A 96 0.71 12.55 11.77
C GLY A 96 1.66 13.48 12.51
N GLU A 97 1.07 14.31 13.38
CA GLU A 97 1.79 15.23 14.24
C GLU A 97 2.48 14.49 15.40
N THR A 98 3.55 15.08 15.91
CA THR A 98 4.36 14.54 17.01
C THR A 98 3.79 14.98 18.37
N LYS A 99 3.78 14.10 19.38
CA LYS A 99 3.48 14.47 20.78
C LYS A 99 4.67 14.16 21.70
N GLY A 100 5.24 15.17 22.37
CA GLY A 100 6.34 14.99 23.33
C GLY A 100 7.73 14.89 22.70
N LEU A 101 8.58 13.94 23.15
CA LEU A 101 9.81 13.58 22.44
C LEU A 101 9.47 13.24 20.98
N ARG A 102 10.39 13.50 20.04
CA ARG A 102 10.08 13.48 18.60
C ARG A 102 9.81 12.08 18.03
N GLU A 103 8.61 11.59 18.31
CA GLU A 103 8.00 10.38 17.78
C GLU A 103 6.80 10.73 16.90
N GLN A 104 6.86 10.31 15.64
CA GLN A 104 5.81 10.59 14.67
C GLN A 104 4.66 9.61 14.86
N GLN A 105 3.43 10.13 14.83
CA GLN A 105 2.24 9.31 14.93
C GLN A 105 1.89 8.65 13.61
N ASN A 106 1.31 7.45 13.69
CA ASN A 106 0.57 6.84 12.60
C ASN A 106 -0.92 7.19 12.74
N ARG A 107 -1.50 7.89 11.77
CA ARG A 107 -2.92 8.25 11.74
C ARG A 107 -3.82 7.16 11.14
N MET A 108 -3.25 6.05 10.69
CA MET A 108 -4.00 4.87 10.25
C MET A 108 -3.91 3.77 11.31
N THR A 109 -4.82 2.80 11.24
CA THR A 109 -4.59 1.50 11.87
C THR A 109 -3.33 0.87 11.25
N SER A 110 -2.55 0.13 12.05
CA SER A 110 -1.36 -0.54 11.51
C SER A 110 -1.70 -1.81 10.72
N TYR A 111 -2.87 -2.38 10.96
CA TYR A 111 -3.33 -3.63 10.34
C TYR A 111 -3.67 -3.44 8.86
N ILE A 112 -3.61 -4.54 8.10
CA ILE A 112 -4.16 -4.59 6.73
C ILE A 112 -5.64 -4.88 6.87
N ASP A 113 -6.46 -3.85 7.05
CA ASP A 113 -7.88 -3.94 7.40
C ASP A 113 -8.78 -3.01 6.57
N ALA A 114 -8.28 -2.57 5.42
CA ALA A 114 -8.98 -1.70 4.48
C ALA A 114 -9.49 -0.40 5.15
N SER A 115 -8.83 0.07 6.20
CA SER A 115 -9.09 1.37 6.86
C SER A 115 -8.97 2.55 5.91
N SER A 116 -8.19 2.43 4.83
CA SER A 116 -8.16 3.44 3.75
C SER A 116 -9.52 3.63 3.07
N MET A 117 -10.40 2.63 3.12
CA MET A 117 -11.77 2.67 2.60
C MET A 117 -12.80 2.82 3.72
N TYR A 118 -12.65 2.10 4.83
CA TYR A 118 -13.61 2.07 5.94
C TYR A 118 -13.42 3.20 6.96
N GLY A 119 -12.29 3.90 6.91
CA GLY A 119 -11.88 4.90 7.88
C GLY A 119 -11.22 4.29 9.12
N SER A 120 -10.56 5.15 9.89
CA SER A 120 -9.89 4.77 11.14
C SER A 120 -10.61 5.28 12.40
N SER A 121 -11.86 5.73 12.27
CA SER A 121 -12.65 6.24 13.40
C SER A 121 -14.11 5.79 13.32
N HIS A 122 -14.78 5.78 14.47
CA HIS A 122 -16.20 5.46 14.54
C HIS A 122 -17.07 6.50 13.80
N GLU A 123 -16.61 7.74 13.66
CA GLU A 123 -17.29 8.77 12.88
C GLU A 123 -17.20 8.47 11.38
N ASP A 124 -16.01 8.12 10.89
CA ASP A 124 -15.81 7.72 9.49
C ASP A 124 -16.66 6.50 9.15
N GLY A 125 -16.64 5.50 10.03
CA GLY A 125 -17.42 4.28 9.90
C GLY A 125 -18.92 4.54 9.74
N LYS A 126 -19.46 5.62 10.32
CA LYS A 126 -20.85 6.04 10.11
C LYS A 126 -21.03 6.90 8.86
N LYS A 127 -20.13 7.86 8.65
CA LYS A 127 -20.19 8.86 7.57
C LYS A 127 -20.11 8.23 6.18
N LEU A 128 -19.39 7.14 6.05
CA LEU A 128 -19.13 6.42 4.81
C LEU A 128 -20.20 5.37 4.48
N ARG A 129 -21.12 5.07 5.40
CA ARG A 129 -22.20 4.07 5.21
C ARG A 129 -23.51 4.71 4.75
N VAL A 130 -24.28 3.95 3.98
CA VAL A 130 -25.69 4.27 3.68
C VAL A 130 -26.57 4.06 4.92
N LEU A 131 -26.12 3.19 5.84
CA LEU A 131 -26.89 2.71 7.00
C LEU A 131 -28.17 1.97 6.58
N LYS A 132 -28.09 1.29 5.44
CA LYS A 132 -29.14 0.42 4.92
C LYS A 132 -28.52 -0.76 4.16
N LYS A 133 -28.97 -1.98 4.49
CA LYS A 133 -28.53 -3.25 3.87
C LYS A 133 -27.01 -3.50 3.95
N GLY A 134 -26.34 -2.91 4.92
CA GLY A 134 -24.88 -3.02 5.09
C GLY A 134 -24.07 -2.23 4.06
N LEU A 135 -24.69 -1.41 3.20
CA LEU A 135 -24.02 -0.78 2.08
C LEU A 135 -23.15 0.42 2.49
N MET A 136 -22.01 0.55 1.82
CA MET A 136 -21.20 1.76 1.78
C MET A 136 -21.78 2.77 0.78
N ARG A 137 -21.63 4.06 1.08
CA ARG A 137 -22.06 5.15 0.20
C ARG A 137 -21.26 5.09 -1.09
N HIS A 138 -21.94 5.36 -2.18
CA HIS A 138 -21.38 5.47 -3.52
C HIS A 138 -22.16 6.56 -4.28
N SER A 139 -21.64 6.96 -5.43
CA SER A 139 -22.30 7.85 -6.38
C SER A 139 -22.51 7.08 -7.68
N THR A 140 -23.61 7.33 -8.38
CA THR A 140 -23.84 6.76 -9.71
C THR A 140 -23.74 7.85 -10.76
N VAL A 141 -22.82 7.70 -11.70
CA VAL A 141 -22.57 8.66 -12.77
C VAL A 141 -22.61 7.90 -14.09
N HIS A 142 -23.56 8.24 -14.97
CA HIS A 142 -23.74 7.57 -16.25
C HIS A 142 -23.76 6.03 -16.16
N ASP A 143 -24.47 5.49 -15.18
CA ASP A 143 -24.59 4.05 -14.85
C ASP A 143 -23.34 3.39 -14.24
N THR A 144 -22.23 4.13 -14.12
CA THR A 144 -21.01 3.69 -13.41
C THR A 144 -21.13 4.03 -11.92
N SER A 145 -20.90 3.04 -11.06
CA SER A 145 -20.83 3.25 -9.59
C SER A 145 -19.42 3.71 -9.19
N LEU A 146 -19.31 4.90 -8.61
CA LEU A 146 -18.06 5.50 -8.16
C LEU A 146 -18.09 5.74 -6.65
N MET A 147 -16.94 6.08 -6.08
CA MET A 147 -16.85 6.52 -4.68
C MET A 147 -17.77 7.72 -4.41
N PRO A 148 -18.22 7.90 -3.15
CA PRO A 148 -19.14 8.97 -2.79
C PRO A 148 -18.47 10.33 -2.96
N GLU A 149 -19.25 11.36 -3.29
CA GLU A 149 -18.70 12.72 -3.44
C GLU A 149 -18.44 13.39 -2.09
N SER A 150 -17.32 14.11 -2.00
CA SER A 150 -17.03 15.00 -0.88
C SER A 150 -17.78 16.32 -1.02
N LYS A 151 -18.58 16.66 0.01
CA LYS A 151 -19.30 17.94 0.09
C LYS A 151 -18.38 19.14 0.38
N ASP A 152 -17.21 18.89 0.97
CA ASP A 152 -16.22 19.90 1.32
C ASP A 152 -15.24 20.16 0.17
N SER A 153 -15.71 20.11 -1.08
CA SER A 153 -14.92 20.28 -2.30
C SER A 153 -14.40 21.71 -2.53
N GLY A 154 -14.24 22.49 -1.46
CA GLY A 154 -13.44 23.70 -1.47
C GLY A 154 -12.03 23.40 -2.01
N SER A 155 -11.78 23.85 -3.23
CA SER A 155 -10.49 24.00 -3.94
C SER A 155 -9.53 22.79 -4.03
N SER A 156 -9.91 21.59 -3.59
CA SER A 156 -8.96 20.48 -3.42
C SER A 156 -8.74 19.62 -4.67
N CYS A 157 -9.78 19.32 -5.45
CA CYS A 157 -9.66 18.64 -6.74
C CYS A 157 -9.74 19.62 -7.89
N TYR A 158 -9.02 19.33 -8.97
CA TYR A 158 -8.93 20.18 -10.15
C TYR A 158 -9.59 19.47 -11.32
N SER A 159 -10.49 20.18 -12.01
CA SER A 159 -10.98 19.79 -13.31
C SER A 159 -10.95 21.00 -14.22
N LYS A 160 -10.37 20.82 -15.42
CA LYS A 160 -10.20 21.89 -16.42
C LYS A 160 -11.54 22.25 -17.09
N GLN A 161 -12.55 21.38 -17.05
CA GLN A 161 -13.74 21.44 -17.92
C GLN A 161 -15.09 21.38 -17.17
N ALA A 162 -15.14 20.85 -15.95
CA ALA A 162 -16.37 20.65 -15.21
C ALA A 162 -16.13 20.69 -13.70
N ASN A 163 -17.09 21.14 -12.89
CA ASN A 163 -16.91 21.22 -11.43
C ASN A 163 -17.15 19.85 -10.75
N TYR A 164 -16.34 18.84 -11.10
CA TYR A 164 -16.42 17.51 -10.48
C TYR A 164 -15.90 17.55 -9.04
N SER A 165 -16.67 16.95 -8.14
CA SER A 165 -16.32 16.80 -6.73
C SER A 165 -15.13 15.84 -6.55
N CYS A 166 -14.33 16.08 -5.51
CA CYS A 166 -13.42 15.04 -5.01
C CYS A 166 -14.21 13.83 -4.51
N PHE A 167 -13.59 12.66 -4.53
CA PHE A 167 -14.12 11.49 -3.83
C PHE A 167 -13.89 11.57 -2.33
N LEU A 168 -14.80 10.96 -1.57
CA LEU A 168 -14.75 10.77 -0.13
C LEU A 168 -14.46 9.28 0.15
N SER A 169 -13.50 9.02 1.03
CA SER A 169 -13.09 7.67 1.45
C SER A 169 -12.60 7.70 2.90
N GLY A 170 -12.16 6.56 3.42
CA GLY A 170 -11.58 6.42 4.76
C GLY A 170 -10.23 7.12 4.94
N ASP A 171 -9.48 7.30 3.86
CA ASP A 171 -8.20 8.02 3.84
C ASP A 171 -8.27 9.30 2.98
N ALA A 172 -7.72 10.38 3.52
CA ALA A 172 -7.76 11.72 2.89
C ALA A 172 -6.95 11.82 1.58
N ARG A 173 -6.06 10.85 1.30
CA ARG A 173 -5.22 10.80 0.10
C ARG A 173 -5.87 9.99 -1.03
N VAL A 174 -7.13 9.56 -0.92
CA VAL A 174 -7.86 8.87 -2.00
C VAL A 174 -7.75 9.59 -3.35
N ASN A 175 -7.79 10.93 -3.34
CA ASN A 175 -7.69 11.72 -4.56
C ASN A 175 -6.24 11.98 -5.01
N LEU A 176 -5.24 11.23 -4.54
CA LEU A 176 -3.83 11.50 -4.85
C LEU A 176 -3.57 11.44 -6.36
N VAL A 177 -3.87 10.31 -7.00
CA VAL A 177 -3.74 10.08 -8.45
C VAL A 177 -4.92 9.25 -8.94
N MET A 178 -5.30 9.43 -10.20
CA MET A 178 -6.44 8.73 -10.80
C MET A 178 -6.38 7.20 -10.71
N PRO A 179 -5.25 6.50 -10.94
CA PRO A 179 -5.25 5.04 -10.85
C PRO A 179 -5.49 4.54 -9.41
N LEU A 180 -5.04 5.28 -8.38
CA LEU A 180 -5.37 4.97 -6.98
C LEU A 180 -6.87 5.08 -6.73
N MET A 181 -7.54 6.12 -7.27
CA MET A 181 -8.99 6.27 -7.16
C MET A 181 -9.73 5.08 -7.78
N ALA A 182 -9.23 4.56 -8.92
CA ALA A 182 -9.79 3.38 -9.56
C ALA A 182 -9.64 2.12 -8.68
N VAL A 183 -8.45 1.87 -8.13
CA VAL A 183 -8.22 0.75 -7.18
C VAL A 183 -9.17 0.85 -5.98
N GLN A 184 -9.32 2.02 -5.36
CA GLN A 184 -10.24 2.18 -4.23
C GLN A 184 -11.70 1.96 -4.62
N THR A 185 -12.09 2.37 -5.83
CA THR A 185 -13.46 2.16 -6.32
C THR A 185 -13.75 0.66 -6.52
N ILE A 186 -12.79 -0.12 -7.03
CA ILE A 186 -12.92 -1.59 -7.15
C ILE A 186 -13.23 -2.22 -5.78
N TRP A 187 -12.45 -1.88 -4.75
CA TRP A 187 -12.65 -2.43 -3.40
C TRP A 187 -13.94 -1.96 -2.72
N LEU A 188 -14.39 -0.73 -3.02
CA LEU A 188 -15.69 -0.24 -2.55
C LEU A 188 -16.85 -1.02 -3.18
N ARG A 189 -16.74 -1.30 -4.48
CA ARG A 189 -17.71 -2.11 -5.21
C ARG A 189 -17.76 -3.53 -4.64
N GLU A 190 -16.61 -4.12 -4.30
CA GLU A 190 -16.55 -5.46 -3.73
C GLU A 190 -17.33 -5.54 -2.41
N HIS A 191 -17.13 -4.58 -1.50
CA HIS A 191 -17.91 -4.52 -0.27
C HIS A 191 -19.42 -4.47 -0.54
N ASN A 192 -19.86 -3.62 -1.48
CA ASN A 192 -21.28 -3.45 -1.79
C ASN A 192 -21.87 -4.67 -2.52
N HIS A 193 -21.06 -5.37 -3.32
CA HIS A 193 -21.40 -6.64 -3.95
C HIS A 193 -21.68 -7.69 -2.87
N LEU A 194 -20.72 -7.93 -1.97
CA LEU A 194 -20.85 -8.86 -0.85
C LEU A 194 -22.06 -8.55 0.05
N ALA A 195 -22.24 -7.27 0.42
CA ALA A 195 -23.38 -6.86 1.24
C ALA A 195 -24.72 -7.13 0.56
N SER A 196 -24.79 -6.91 -0.75
CA SER A 196 -25.99 -7.18 -1.54
C SER A 196 -26.29 -8.67 -1.61
N GLU A 197 -25.30 -9.52 -1.88
CA GLU A 197 -25.48 -10.97 -1.94
C GLU A 197 -25.81 -11.57 -0.56
N LEU A 198 -25.08 -11.18 0.50
CA LEU A 198 -25.36 -11.61 1.86
C LEU A 198 -26.77 -11.21 2.31
N SER A 199 -27.27 -10.05 1.89
CA SER A 199 -28.65 -9.63 2.21
C SER A 199 -29.71 -10.52 1.57
N GLN A 200 -29.39 -11.17 0.45
CA GLN A 200 -30.28 -12.14 -0.20
C GLN A 200 -30.18 -13.52 0.47
N ILE A 201 -28.96 -13.93 0.82
CA ILE A 201 -28.69 -15.22 1.49
C ILE A 201 -29.26 -15.23 2.91
N ASN A 202 -29.15 -14.11 3.63
CA ASN A 202 -29.58 -13.95 5.01
C ASN A 202 -30.59 -12.78 5.16
N PRO A 203 -31.86 -12.95 4.74
CA PRO A 203 -32.85 -11.86 4.75
C PRO A 203 -33.19 -11.28 6.13
N LYS A 204 -32.80 -11.97 7.21
CA LYS A 204 -33.04 -11.56 8.61
C LYS A 204 -31.89 -10.72 9.18
N TRP A 205 -30.74 -10.66 8.52
CA TRP A 205 -29.62 -9.85 9.00
C TRP A 205 -29.96 -8.37 8.94
N ASP A 206 -29.62 -7.66 10.01
CA ASP A 206 -29.77 -6.21 10.06
C ASP A 206 -28.63 -5.51 9.33
N ASP A 207 -28.72 -4.18 9.24
CA ASP A 207 -27.72 -3.34 8.56
C ASP A 207 -26.31 -3.53 9.13
N GLU A 208 -26.19 -3.61 10.47
CA GLU A 208 -24.89 -3.71 11.12
C GLU A 208 -24.24 -5.07 10.88
N THR A 209 -25.02 -6.16 10.95
CA THR A 209 -24.51 -7.50 10.68
C THR A 209 -24.05 -7.63 9.23
N LEU A 210 -24.86 -7.16 8.28
CA LEU A 210 -24.50 -7.15 6.85
C LEU A 210 -23.22 -6.35 6.61
N TYR A 211 -23.12 -5.15 7.22
CA TYR A 211 -21.94 -4.31 7.08
C TYR A 211 -20.69 -4.99 7.63
N GLN A 212 -20.73 -5.52 8.87
CA GLN A 212 -19.56 -6.08 9.53
C GLN A 212 -19.10 -7.39 8.89
N GLU A 213 -20.02 -8.27 8.48
CA GLU A 213 -19.65 -9.51 7.78
C GLU A 213 -19.09 -9.21 6.38
N SER A 214 -19.69 -8.27 5.62
CA SER A 214 -19.13 -7.83 4.33
C SER A 214 -17.74 -7.20 4.49
N ARG A 215 -17.58 -6.30 5.47
CA ARG A 215 -16.28 -5.71 5.83
C ARG A 215 -15.25 -6.77 6.15
N LYS A 216 -15.61 -7.76 6.97
CA LYS A 216 -14.72 -8.86 7.37
C LYS A 216 -14.29 -9.71 6.17
N ILE A 217 -15.20 -10.04 5.25
CA ILE A 217 -14.87 -10.80 4.03
C ILE A 217 -13.94 -9.98 3.13
N THR A 218 -14.28 -8.73 2.81
CA THR A 218 -13.42 -7.86 1.97
C THR A 218 -12.01 -7.73 2.54
N ILE A 219 -11.87 -7.59 3.87
CA ILE A 219 -10.55 -7.55 4.52
C ILE A 219 -9.81 -8.86 4.32
N ALA A 220 -10.48 -10.01 4.44
CA ALA A 220 -9.86 -11.31 4.25
C ALA A 220 -9.38 -11.52 2.81
N GLU A 221 -10.17 -11.11 1.82
CA GLU A 221 -9.78 -11.12 0.39
C GLU A 221 -8.56 -10.24 0.15
N TYR A 222 -8.56 -9.03 0.71
CA TYR A 222 -7.47 -8.08 0.59
C TYR A 222 -6.18 -8.58 1.25
N GLN A 223 -6.27 -9.14 2.46
CA GLN A 223 -5.15 -9.80 3.14
C GLN A 223 -4.64 -11.01 2.34
N HIS A 224 -5.54 -11.84 1.83
CA HIS A 224 -5.21 -13.03 1.05
C HIS A 224 -4.43 -12.64 -0.21
N ILE A 225 -4.97 -11.76 -1.06
CA ILE A 225 -4.32 -11.27 -2.28
C ILE A 225 -2.96 -10.62 -1.96
N THR A 226 -2.88 -9.84 -0.89
CA THR A 226 -1.61 -9.21 -0.47
C THR A 226 -0.52 -10.26 -0.25
N TYR A 227 -0.77 -11.30 0.56
CA TYR A 227 0.25 -12.30 0.91
C TYR A 227 0.42 -13.39 -0.15
N LYS A 228 -0.63 -13.71 -0.92
CA LYS A 228 -0.63 -14.77 -1.93
C LYS A 228 -0.14 -14.32 -3.28
N GLU A 229 -0.44 -13.09 -3.70
CA GLU A 229 -0.16 -12.61 -5.06
C GLU A 229 0.83 -11.44 -5.08
N TYR A 230 0.71 -10.47 -4.17
CA TYR A 230 1.53 -9.25 -4.20
C TYR A 230 2.92 -9.43 -3.57
N LEU A 231 3.00 -9.90 -2.32
CA LEU A 231 4.28 -10.07 -1.60
C LEU A 231 5.27 -11.05 -2.27
N PRO A 232 4.85 -12.17 -2.89
CA PRO A 232 5.77 -13.05 -3.61
C PRO A 232 6.55 -12.36 -4.74
N ILE A 233 5.96 -11.32 -5.36
CA ILE A 233 6.63 -10.54 -6.41
C ILE A 233 7.84 -9.81 -5.82
N ILE A 234 7.70 -9.25 -4.61
CA ILE A 234 8.75 -8.48 -3.94
C ILE A 234 9.83 -9.40 -3.37
N PHE A 235 9.42 -10.45 -2.67
CA PHE A 235 10.31 -11.27 -1.85
C PHE A 235 10.87 -12.50 -2.58
N GLY A 236 10.14 -13.02 -3.57
CA GLY A 236 10.42 -14.34 -4.12
C GLY A 236 10.11 -15.47 -3.14
N SER A 237 10.06 -16.69 -3.65
CA SER A 237 9.65 -17.88 -2.90
C SER A 237 10.52 -18.15 -1.66
N GLN A 238 11.83 -17.95 -1.76
CA GLN A 238 12.76 -18.23 -0.67
C GLN A 238 12.53 -17.29 0.52
N LYS A 239 12.43 -15.97 0.28
CA LYS A 239 12.23 -15.00 1.37
C LYS A 239 10.82 -15.03 1.92
N MET A 240 9.81 -15.33 1.09
CA MET A 240 8.46 -15.62 1.58
C MET A 240 8.46 -16.74 2.63
N LYS A 241 9.22 -17.82 2.39
CA LYS A 241 9.37 -18.91 3.35
C LYS A 241 10.15 -18.48 4.60
N GLU A 242 11.29 -17.80 4.42
CA GLU A 242 12.16 -17.35 5.51
C GLU A 242 11.43 -16.47 6.54
N PHE A 243 10.58 -15.55 6.07
CA PHE A 243 9.80 -14.65 6.92
C PHE A 243 8.44 -15.23 7.36
N GLY A 244 8.08 -16.44 6.94
CA GLY A 244 6.80 -17.06 7.28
C GLY A 244 5.60 -16.31 6.69
N LEU A 245 5.73 -15.86 5.43
CA LEU A 245 4.72 -15.09 4.72
C LEU A 245 3.85 -15.95 3.77
N LEU A 246 4.22 -17.21 3.56
CA LEU A 246 3.47 -18.12 2.70
C LEU A 246 2.09 -18.43 3.29
N ILE A 247 1.09 -18.44 2.41
CA ILE A 247 -0.24 -19.00 2.69
C ILE A 247 -0.19 -20.49 2.39
N GLU A 248 -0.36 -21.32 3.43
CA GLU A 248 -0.31 -22.78 3.37
C GLU A 248 -1.74 -23.33 3.53
N GLU A 249 -2.51 -23.32 2.44
CA GLU A 249 -3.96 -23.62 2.42
C GLU A 249 -4.29 -25.04 2.92
N ASP A 250 -3.33 -25.96 2.85
CA ASP A 250 -3.41 -27.34 3.30
C ASP A 250 -3.18 -27.51 4.82
N LYS A 251 -2.77 -26.45 5.52
CA LYS A 251 -2.39 -26.50 6.93
C LYS A 251 -3.14 -25.46 7.78
N PRO A 252 -3.56 -25.82 9.00
CA PRO A 252 -4.10 -24.84 9.93
C PRO A 252 -3.06 -23.77 10.28
N TYR A 253 -3.46 -22.50 10.19
CA TYR A 253 -2.65 -21.40 10.69
C TYR A 253 -2.61 -21.37 12.23
N ASN A 254 -1.41 -21.41 12.79
CA ASN A 254 -1.14 -21.26 14.23
C ASN A 254 -0.10 -20.16 14.50
N GLY A 255 -0.06 -19.14 13.63
CA GLY A 255 0.99 -18.11 13.67
C GLY A 255 0.66 -16.88 14.52
N TYR A 256 -0.59 -16.73 15.00
CA TYR A 256 -0.94 -15.62 15.88
C TYR A 256 -0.16 -15.71 17.19
N ASP A 257 0.51 -14.62 17.56
CA ASP A 257 1.28 -14.49 18.79
C ASP A 257 0.91 -13.17 19.48
N VAL A 258 0.34 -13.29 20.68
CA VAL A 258 -0.08 -12.15 21.51
C VAL A 258 1.09 -11.23 21.91
N ASN A 259 2.32 -11.74 21.90
CA ASN A 259 3.51 -10.94 22.22
C ASN A 259 4.10 -10.23 20.99
N THR A 260 3.57 -10.49 19.79
CA THR A 260 4.02 -9.84 18.57
C THR A 260 3.27 -8.53 18.36
N ASP A 261 4.02 -7.44 18.38
CA ASP A 261 3.51 -6.11 18.10
C ASP A 261 3.48 -5.84 16.58
N ALA A 262 2.25 -5.64 16.08
CA ALA A 262 1.91 -5.36 14.69
C ALA A 262 2.05 -3.88 14.31
N GLY A 263 2.43 -2.99 15.23
CA GLY A 263 2.66 -1.57 14.96
C GLY A 263 3.63 -1.35 13.78
N ILE A 264 3.35 -0.33 12.98
CA ILE A 264 4.20 0.03 11.85
C ILE A 264 5.51 0.63 12.37
N ARG A 265 6.63 0.06 11.93
CA ARG A 265 7.95 0.58 12.30
C ARG A 265 8.28 1.82 11.49
N ASN A 266 8.86 2.82 12.14
CA ASN A 266 9.14 4.11 11.53
C ASN A 266 10.03 3.99 10.28
N ALA A 267 11.04 3.11 10.31
CA ALA A 267 11.91 2.88 9.15
C ALA A 267 11.23 2.14 8.00
N PHE A 268 10.20 1.33 8.27
CA PHE A 268 9.35 0.77 7.24
C PHE A 268 8.57 1.91 6.54
N ALA A 269 7.93 2.78 7.33
CA ALA A 269 7.05 3.83 6.82
C ALA A 269 7.76 5.00 6.12
N SER A 270 8.93 5.41 6.62
CA SER A 270 9.64 6.59 6.14
C SER A 270 10.74 6.27 5.13
N ALA A 271 11.09 4.99 4.94
CA ALA A 271 12.16 4.60 4.03
C ALA A 271 11.88 3.31 3.26
N ALA A 272 11.79 2.14 3.92
CA ALA A 272 11.85 0.86 3.21
C ALA A 272 10.67 0.66 2.26
N PHE A 273 9.43 0.93 2.68
CA PHE A 273 8.24 0.77 1.83
C PHE A 273 8.06 1.89 0.78
N ARG A 274 8.96 2.89 0.78
CA ARG A 274 9.01 3.96 -0.24
C ARG A 274 9.67 3.50 -1.54
N PHE A 275 10.17 2.27 -1.62
CA PHE A 275 10.69 1.71 -2.89
C PHE A 275 9.67 1.81 -4.02
N GLY A 276 8.37 1.76 -3.70
CA GLY A 276 7.28 1.87 -4.67
C GLY A 276 7.27 3.19 -5.46
N HIS A 277 7.96 4.23 -5.00
CA HIS A 277 8.13 5.46 -5.79
C HIS A 277 8.94 5.25 -7.08
N THR A 278 9.78 4.22 -7.13
CA THR A 278 10.62 3.91 -8.30
C THR A 278 9.82 3.25 -9.41
N LEU A 279 8.76 2.51 -9.04
CA LEU A 279 7.80 1.85 -9.93
C LEU A 279 6.87 2.81 -10.71
N VAL A 280 6.90 4.11 -10.39
CA VAL A 280 5.93 5.10 -10.90
C VAL A 280 6.22 5.46 -12.35
N GLN A 281 5.24 5.19 -13.22
CA GLN A 281 5.28 5.57 -14.62
C GLN A 281 5.09 7.07 -14.85
N SER A 282 5.64 7.56 -15.97
CA SER A 282 5.51 8.98 -16.34
C SER A 282 4.13 9.33 -16.94
N ASN A 283 3.38 8.32 -17.38
CA ASN A 283 2.05 8.49 -17.95
C ASN A 283 1.13 7.35 -17.51
N VAL A 284 -0.17 7.60 -17.58
CA VAL A 284 -1.25 6.63 -17.39
C VAL A 284 -1.87 6.35 -18.75
N GLN A 285 -1.79 5.11 -19.21
CA GLN A 285 -2.43 4.66 -20.45
C GLN A 285 -3.92 4.38 -20.21
N LEU A 286 -4.76 4.83 -21.15
CA LEU A 286 -6.16 4.41 -21.25
C LEU A 286 -6.29 3.38 -22.38
N ARG A 287 -7.03 2.30 -22.12
CA ARG A 287 -7.15 1.17 -23.05
C ARG A 287 -8.60 0.79 -23.33
N ASP A 288 -8.90 0.52 -24.59
CA ASP A 288 -10.24 0.10 -25.06
C ASP A 288 -10.56 -1.36 -24.67
N GLU A 289 -11.74 -1.88 -25.05
CA GLU A 289 -12.15 -3.25 -24.73
C GLU A 289 -11.22 -4.35 -25.30
N ASN A 290 -10.43 -4.02 -26.32
CA ASN A 290 -9.44 -4.90 -26.94
C ASN A 290 -8.04 -4.71 -26.33
N TYR A 291 -7.93 -3.96 -25.24
CA TYR A 291 -6.69 -3.57 -24.57
C TYR A 291 -5.75 -2.73 -25.45
N ASN A 292 -6.23 -2.09 -26.53
CA ASN A 292 -5.41 -1.16 -27.31
C ASN A 292 -5.32 0.19 -26.61
N VAL A 293 -4.13 0.79 -26.62
CA VAL A 293 -3.92 2.14 -26.08
C VAL A 293 -4.55 3.15 -27.04
N PHE A 294 -5.49 3.97 -26.55
CA PHE A 294 -6.08 5.06 -27.33
C PHE A 294 -5.73 6.45 -26.77
N ALA A 295 -5.25 6.53 -25.52
CA ALA A 295 -4.77 7.77 -24.92
C ALA A 295 -3.68 7.52 -23.87
N GLU A 296 -2.81 8.50 -23.69
CA GLU A 296 -1.81 8.54 -22.63
C GLU A 296 -1.87 9.89 -21.92
N ILE A 297 -1.97 9.88 -20.59
CA ILE A 297 -2.10 11.08 -19.79
C ILE A 297 -0.86 11.22 -18.93
N PRO A 298 -0.12 12.35 -19.00
CA PRO A 298 0.99 12.60 -18.09
C PRO A 298 0.54 12.47 -16.64
N LEU A 299 1.34 11.81 -15.81
CA LEU A 299 0.94 11.51 -14.43
C LEU A 299 0.56 12.79 -13.66
N HIS A 300 1.28 13.90 -13.88
CA HIS A 300 0.98 15.17 -13.20
C HIS A 300 -0.40 15.75 -13.50
N ASP A 301 -0.97 15.46 -14.67
CA ASP A 301 -2.33 15.89 -15.03
C ASP A 301 -3.42 15.04 -14.33
N THR A 302 -3.04 13.94 -13.67
CA THR A 302 -3.94 13.05 -12.92
C THR A 302 -4.02 13.37 -11.43
N TYR A 303 -3.10 14.20 -10.89
CA TYR A 303 -3.08 14.54 -9.47
C TYR A 303 -4.36 15.28 -9.07
N ARG A 304 -5.13 14.72 -8.12
CA ARG A 304 -6.40 15.29 -7.65
C ARG A 304 -7.38 15.65 -8.78
N ASN A 305 -7.38 14.85 -9.84
CA ASN A 305 -8.22 15.06 -11.00
C ASN A 305 -9.09 13.82 -11.29
N PRO A 306 -10.35 13.79 -10.83
CA PRO A 306 -11.25 12.65 -11.03
C PRO A 306 -11.98 12.68 -12.39
N THR A 307 -11.73 13.68 -13.24
CA THR A 307 -12.52 13.98 -14.46
C THR A 307 -12.75 12.77 -15.36
N ILE A 308 -11.74 11.94 -15.58
CA ILE A 308 -11.84 10.78 -16.47
C ILE A 308 -12.76 9.70 -15.90
N LEU A 309 -12.69 9.47 -14.58
CA LEU A 309 -13.55 8.49 -13.92
C LEU A 309 -15.03 8.91 -13.98
N TYR A 310 -15.30 10.21 -13.88
CA TYR A 310 -16.65 10.77 -14.06
C TYR A 310 -17.16 10.66 -15.51
N ASN A 311 -16.27 10.67 -16.51
CA ASN A 311 -16.61 10.67 -17.93
C ASN A 311 -16.57 9.26 -18.57
N ARG A 312 -16.96 8.23 -17.81
CA ARG A 312 -16.97 6.80 -18.22
C ARG A 312 -15.59 6.19 -18.55
N GLY A 313 -14.49 6.78 -18.07
CA GLY A 313 -13.15 6.21 -18.26
C GLY A 313 -12.72 5.22 -17.18
N PHE A 314 -13.63 4.70 -16.34
CA PHE A 314 -13.25 3.84 -15.22
C PHE A 314 -12.56 2.55 -15.70
N ASP A 315 -13.22 1.77 -16.54
CA ASP A 315 -12.64 0.51 -17.05
C ASP A 315 -11.47 0.74 -17.99
N ASP A 316 -11.43 1.87 -18.71
CA ASP A 316 -10.27 2.25 -19.51
C ASP A 316 -9.01 2.43 -18.67
N VAL A 317 -9.15 3.02 -17.47
CA VAL A 317 -8.08 3.17 -16.48
C VAL A 317 -7.70 1.81 -15.90
N VAL A 318 -8.67 0.94 -15.58
CA VAL A 318 -8.40 -0.40 -15.04
C VAL A 318 -7.66 -1.27 -16.07
N ARG A 319 -8.12 -1.32 -17.32
CA ARG A 319 -7.40 -1.99 -18.43
C ARG A 319 -6.02 -1.38 -18.63
N GLY A 320 -5.91 -0.05 -18.52
CA GLY A 320 -4.65 0.67 -18.50
C GLY A 320 -3.67 0.15 -17.44
N MET A 321 -4.10 0.07 -16.18
CA MET A 321 -3.29 -0.44 -15.07
C MET A 321 -2.83 -1.88 -15.27
N VAL A 322 -3.69 -2.74 -15.82
CA VAL A 322 -3.42 -4.16 -16.04
C VAL A 322 -2.55 -4.38 -17.29
N GLY A 323 -2.68 -3.55 -18.33
CA GLY A 323 -1.96 -3.70 -19.59
C GLY A 323 -0.63 -2.93 -19.67
N GLN A 324 -0.47 -1.87 -18.87
CA GLN A 324 0.74 -1.04 -18.83
C GLN A 324 1.74 -1.62 -17.84
N LYS A 325 3.02 -1.67 -18.23
CA LYS A 325 4.12 -2.06 -17.33
C LYS A 325 4.40 -0.98 -16.28
N ALA A 326 4.81 -1.36 -15.09
CA ALA A 326 5.46 -0.47 -14.13
C ALA A 326 6.88 -0.09 -14.59
N GLN A 327 7.50 0.89 -13.94
CA GLN A 327 8.97 1.07 -14.02
C GLN A 327 9.67 -0.02 -13.21
N GLU A 328 10.95 -0.28 -13.49
CA GLU A 328 11.80 -1.17 -12.72
C GLU A 328 11.97 -0.69 -11.27
N ILE A 329 12.16 -1.65 -10.36
CA ILE A 329 12.67 -1.31 -9.02
C ILE A 329 14.18 -1.09 -9.15
N ASP A 330 14.59 0.16 -9.06
CA ASP A 330 15.97 0.58 -9.04
C ASP A 330 16.11 1.90 -8.27
N HIS A 331 17.24 2.59 -8.36
CA HIS A 331 17.41 3.89 -7.69
C HIS A 331 16.89 5.08 -8.50
N PHE A 332 16.35 4.90 -9.70
CA PHE A 332 15.82 6.00 -10.51
C PHE A 332 14.37 6.32 -10.13
N THR A 333 13.97 7.57 -10.35
CA THR A 333 12.60 8.02 -10.08
C THR A 333 12.10 8.90 -11.21
N SER A 334 10.80 8.82 -11.51
CA SER A 334 10.25 9.58 -12.63
C SER A 334 10.31 11.10 -12.40
N GLU A 335 10.57 11.91 -13.44
CA GLU A 335 10.45 13.37 -13.38
C GLU A 335 9.05 13.83 -12.92
N GLU A 336 8.04 13.00 -13.16
CA GLU A 336 6.65 13.28 -12.77
C GLU A 336 6.43 13.32 -11.26
N ILE A 337 7.30 12.67 -10.48
CA ILE A 337 7.31 12.75 -9.01
C ILE A 337 8.53 13.51 -8.48
N ARG A 338 9.60 13.64 -9.25
CA ARG A 338 10.86 14.30 -8.85
C ARG A 338 10.89 15.80 -9.15
N GLY A 339 10.14 16.28 -10.13
CA GLY A 339 10.09 17.69 -10.51
C GLY A 339 8.69 18.26 -10.70
N ARG A 340 7.69 17.38 -10.84
CA ARG A 340 6.31 17.75 -11.18
C ARG A 340 5.26 17.24 -10.19
N LEU A 341 5.67 16.79 -9.00
CA LEU A 341 4.72 16.33 -7.98
C LEU A 341 3.76 17.47 -7.64
N PHE A 342 2.45 17.23 -7.76
CA PHE A 342 1.38 18.21 -7.58
C PHE A 342 1.50 19.46 -8.47
N GLN A 343 2.26 19.39 -9.56
CA GLN A 343 2.29 20.48 -10.54
C GLN A 343 0.90 20.64 -11.16
N ARG A 344 0.39 21.88 -11.13
CA ARG A 344 -0.89 22.24 -11.74
C ARG A 344 -0.64 22.97 -13.05
N PHE A 345 -1.69 23.07 -13.87
CA PHE A 345 -1.66 23.77 -15.16
C PHE A 345 -1.20 25.23 -15.08
N ASN A 346 -1.37 25.89 -13.94
CA ASN A 346 -0.95 27.27 -13.69
C ASN A 346 0.40 27.38 -12.95
N MET A 347 1.10 26.26 -12.72
CA MET A 347 2.38 26.21 -12.01
C MET A 347 3.49 25.81 -12.98
N THR A 348 4.60 26.54 -12.94
CA THR A 348 5.80 26.27 -13.75
C THR A 348 6.72 25.22 -13.12
N SER A 349 6.49 24.85 -11.86
CA SER A 349 7.27 23.85 -11.13
C SER A 349 6.37 23.03 -10.19
N GLY A 350 6.79 21.80 -9.90
CA GLY A 350 6.21 20.96 -8.86
C GLY A 350 7.20 20.70 -7.72
N CYS A 351 6.81 19.80 -6.82
CA CYS A 351 7.65 19.31 -5.74
C CYS A 351 8.51 18.12 -6.18
N ASP A 352 9.50 17.78 -5.34
CA ASP A 352 10.36 16.61 -5.49
C ASP A 352 10.07 15.58 -4.40
N LEU A 353 9.33 14.52 -4.75
CA LEU A 353 8.95 13.46 -3.83
C LEU A 353 10.17 12.70 -3.29
N THR A 354 11.21 12.52 -4.10
CA THR A 354 12.43 11.80 -3.72
C THR A 354 13.20 12.61 -2.68
N ALA A 355 13.41 13.91 -2.92
CA ALA A 355 14.02 14.80 -1.93
C ALA A 355 13.19 14.91 -0.65
N ILE A 356 11.86 15.00 -0.77
CA ILE A 356 10.94 14.99 0.38
C ILE A 356 11.09 13.69 1.17
N SER A 357 11.23 12.54 0.51
CA SER A 357 11.37 11.23 1.17
C SER A 357 12.69 11.13 1.95
N ILE A 358 13.80 11.57 1.37
CA ILE A 358 15.10 11.60 2.06
C ILE A 358 15.05 12.56 3.25
N LEU A 359 14.47 13.76 3.06
CA LEU A 359 14.31 14.73 4.13
C LEU A 359 13.41 14.18 5.24
N ARG A 360 12.32 13.50 4.89
CA ARG A 360 11.41 12.84 5.83
C ARG A 360 12.15 11.79 6.66
N GLY A 361 13.05 11.01 6.06
CA GLY A 361 13.90 10.08 6.80
C GLY A 361 14.76 10.79 7.86
N ARG A 362 15.38 11.92 7.52
CA ARG A 362 16.15 12.75 8.48
C ARG A 362 15.25 13.36 9.54
N ASP A 363 14.08 13.85 9.15
CA ASP A 363 13.04 14.45 9.99
C ASP A 363 12.50 13.47 11.03
N HIS A 364 12.41 12.19 10.66
CA HIS A 364 11.99 11.09 11.53
C HIS A 364 13.13 10.53 12.38
N GLY A 365 14.33 11.08 12.27
CA GLY A 365 15.52 10.59 12.97
C GLY A 365 15.89 9.18 12.56
N ILE A 366 15.65 8.78 11.31
CA ILE A 366 16.03 7.45 10.82
C ILE A 366 17.56 7.32 10.87
N PRO A 367 18.09 6.29 11.55
CA PRO A 367 19.53 6.08 11.60
C PRO A 367 20.13 5.84 10.21
N PRO A 368 21.44 6.15 10.01
CA PRO A 368 22.11 5.93 8.74
C PRO A 368 22.07 4.47 8.27
N TYR A 369 22.19 4.29 6.96
CA TYR A 369 22.07 3.00 6.26
C TYR A 369 22.89 1.87 6.90
N LEU A 370 24.16 2.12 7.27
CA LEU A 370 25.03 1.07 7.82
C LEU A 370 24.54 0.50 9.16
N LYS A 371 23.80 1.28 9.96
CA LYS A 371 23.18 0.77 11.19
C LYS A 371 22.07 -0.25 10.88
N TRP A 372 21.38 -0.09 9.76
CA TRP A 372 20.34 -1.02 9.32
C TRP A 372 20.91 -2.31 8.75
N ARG A 373 22.04 -2.25 8.02
CA ARG A 373 22.79 -3.46 7.65
C ARG A 373 23.18 -4.27 8.89
N LYS A 374 23.71 -3.59 9.91
CA LYS A 374 24.06 -4.22 11.19
C LYS A 374 22.83 -4.82 11.90
N PHE A 375 21.72 -4.09 11.97
CA PHE A 375 20.46 -4.58 12.53
C PHE A 375 19.97 -5.86 11.83
N CYS A 376 20.09 -5.91 10.51
CA CYS A 376 19.74 -7.05 9.68
C CYS A 376 20.80 -8.17 9.67
N LYS A 377 21.85 -8.07 10.50
CA LYS A 377 22.97 -9.02 10.57
C LYS A 377 23.67 -9.24 9.22
N LEU A 378 23.69 -8.20 8.39
CA LEU A 378 24.37 -8.19 7.10
C LEU A 378 25.83 -7.72 7.27
N PRO A 379 26.75 -8.11 6.36
CA PRO A 379 28.10 -7.56 6.34
C PRO A 379 28.08 -6.03 6.26
N VAL A 380 28.82 -5.36 7.14
CA VAL A 380 28.89 -3.89 7.18
C VAL A 380 30.19 -3.44 6.51
N PRO A 381 30.13 -2.70 5.38
CA PRO A 381 31.32 -2.19 4.72
C PRO A 381 32.04 -1.15 5.61
N ASN A 382 33.37 -1.12 5.57
CA ASN A 382 34.19 -0.16 6.31
C ASN A 382 34.85 0.87 5.39
N SER A 383 34.70 0.72 4.07
CA SER A 383 35.26 1.61 3.05
C SER A 383 34.32 1.72 1.85
N TRP A 384 34.58 2.71 0.99
CA TRP A 384 33.91 2.83 -0.32
C TRP A 384 34.18 1.61 -1.21
N GLU A 385 35.38 1.04 -1.18
CA GLU A 385 35.67 -0.20 -1.93
C GLU A 385 34.86 -1.39 -1.44
N ASP A 386 34.67 -1.54 -0.13
CA ASP A 386 33.82 -2.61 0.41
C ASP A 386 32.37 -2.48 -0.05
N MET A 387 31.87 -1.26 -0.28
CA MET A 387 30.50 -1.01 -0.76
C MET A 387 30.25 -1.62 -2.15
N LYS A 388 31.28 -1.72 -3.00
CA LYS A 388 31.18 -2.29 -4.36
C LYS A 388 30.82 -3.78 -4.36
N ASN A 389 31.04 -4.48 -3.24
CA ASN A 389 30.58 -5.85 -3.06
C ASN A 389 29.05 -5.96 -2.96
N PHE A 390 28.37 -4.86 -2.63
CA PHE A 390 26.93 -4.86 -2.35
C PHE A 390 26.13 -3.99 -3.33
N MET A 391 26.78 -3.06 -4.03
CA MET A 391 26.17 -2.11 -4.95
C MET A 391 26.89 -2.13 -6.31
N LYS A 392 26.33 -1.47 -7.32
CA LYS A 392 27.05 -1.25 -8.59
C LYS A 392 28.16 -0.21 -8.39
N GLU A 393 29.30 -0.41 -9.07
CA GLU A 393 30.50 0.43 -8.88
C GLU A 393 30.25 1.90 -9.21
N ASP A 394 29.58 2.17 -10.33
CA ASP A 394 29.13 3.51 -10.74
C ASP A 394 28.23 4.20 -9.69
N TYR A 395 27.34 3.43 -9.06
CA TYR A 395 26.51 3.95 -7.98
C TYR A 395 27.32 4.28 -6.72
N VAL A 396 28.31 3.45 -6.38
CA VAL A 396 29.22 3.72 -5.24
C VAL A 396 30.04 4.97 -5.48
N GLU A 397 30.58 5.17 -6.68
CA GLU A 397 31.30 6.38 -7.06
C GLU A 397 30.41 7.62 -6.94
N THR A 398 29.15 7.52 -7.39
CA THR A 398 28.17 8.60 -7.27
C THR A 398 27.82 8.90 -5.80
N LEU A 399 27.69 7.87 -4.95
CA LEU A 399 27.50 8.05 -3.51
C LEU A 399 28.73 8.70 -2.85
N GLN A 400 29.94 8.38 -3.33
CA GLN A 400 31.18 8.97 -2.84
C GLN A 400 31.31 10.45 -3.23
N GLU A 401 30.80 10.85 -4.39
CA GLU A 401 30.63 12.26 -4.75
C GLU A 401 29.63 12.94 -3.81
N ALA A 402 28.51 12.28 -3.53
CA ALA A 402 27.41 12.83 -2.76
C ALA A 402 27.71 12.98 -1.26
N TYR A 403 28.33 11.99 -0.64
CA TYR A 403 28.56 11.90 0.80
C TYR A 403 30.05 11.85 1.14
N ARG A 404 30.45 12.57 2.19
CA ARG A 404 31.83 12.58 2.68
C ARG A 404 32.24 11.27 3.37
N SER A 405 31.29 10.57 3.98
CA SER A 405 31.49 9.28 4.68
C SER A 405 30.40 8.28 4.30
N ILE A 406 30.77 7.00 4.21
CA ILE A 406 29.78 5.90 4.10
C ILE A 406 28.84 5.83 5.31
N GLU A 407 29.28 6.33 6.46
CA GLU A 407 28.51 6.38 7.70
C GLU A 407 27.39 7.44 7.66
N ASP A 408 27.47 8.37 6.70
CA ASP A 408 26.51 9.46 6.53
C ASP A 408 25.38 9.10 5.56
N ILE A 409 25.42 7.96 4.89
CA ILE A 409 24.43 7.60 3.86
C ILE A 409 23.03 7.43 4.50
N ASP A 410 22.05 8.18 3.98
CA ASP A 410 20.65 8.05 4.39
C ASP A 410 20.10 6.66 3.99
N LEU A 411 19.13 6.13 4.75
CA LEU A 411 18.61 4.77 4.50
C LEU A 411 18.04 4.59 3.08
N ILE A 412 17.40 5.62 2.51
CA ILE A 412 16.82 5.53 1.15
C ILE A 412 17.89 5.33 0.07
N PRO A 413 18.86 6.24 -0.12
CA PRO A 413 19.97 6.03 -1.04
C PRO A 413 20.73 4.73 -0.78
N GLY A 414 21.02 4.41 0.48
CA GLY A 414 21.76 3.19 0.81
C GLY A 414 20.99 1.92 0.47
N GLY A 415 19.70 1.84 0.79
CA GLY A 415 18.88 0.66 0.54
C GLY A 415 18.54 0.46 -0.94
N MET A 416 18.24 1.53 -1.67
CA MET A 416 17.95 1.47 -3.12
C MET A 416 19.20 1.19 -3.97
N GLY A 417 20.39 1.49 -3.44
CA GLY A 417 21.66 1.20 -4.11
C GLY A 417 22.09 -0.27 -4.08
N GLU A 418 21.51 -1.06 -3.17
CA GLU A 418 21.87 -2.47 -3.01
C GLU A 418 21.49 -3.31 -4.25
N ARG A 419 22.36 -4.25 -4.62
CA ARG A 419 22.02 -5.30 -5.57
C ARG A 419 20.87 -6.14 -5.02
N HIS A 420 19.94 -6.49 -5.90
CA HIS A 420 18.80 -7.29 -5.53
C HIS A 420 19.23 -8.68 -5.03
N VAL A 421 18.51 -9.19 -4.03
CA VAL A 421 18.62 -10.59 -3.63
C VAL A 421 18.12 -11.47 -4.79
N GLU A 422 18.79 -12.58 -5.05
CA GLU A 422 18.38 -13.53 -6.09
C GLU A 422 16.92 -13.96 -5.91
N GLY A 423 16.12 -13.80 -6.97
CA GLY A 423 14.68 -14.12 -6.97
C GLY A 423 13.78 -13.10 -6.27
N ALA A 424 14.32 -11.99 -5.76
CA ALA A 424 13.58 -10.90 -5.14
C ALA A 424 13.83 -9.58 -5.89
N LEU A 425 13.01 -8.56 -5.64
CA LEU A 425 13.11 -7.26 -6.34
C LEU A 425 13.82 -6.18 -5.53
N LEU A 426 14.40 -6.52 -4.39
CA LEU A 426 15.02 -5.54 -3.49
C LEU A 426 16.33 -6.08 -2.90
N GLY A 427 17.17 -5.14 -2.46
CA GLY A 427 18.39 -5.44 -1.72
C GLY A 427 18.15 -6.08 -0.35
N PRO A 428 19.16 -6.75 0.22
CA PRO A 428 19.02 -7.52 1.46
C PRO A 428 18.59 -6.68 2.67
N THR A 429 18.94 -5.39 2.75
CA THR A 429 18.51 -4.53 3.86
C THR A 429 17.00 -4.28 3.77
N TYR A 430 16.49 -3.94 2.60
CA TYR A 430 15.05 -3.70 2.42
C TYR A 430 14.23 -4.98 2.55
N ILE A 431 14.71 -6.10 2.00
CA ILE A 431 14.10 -7.42 2.20
C ILE A 431 13.98 -7.75 3.70
N CYS A 432 15.02 -7.49 4.48
CA CYS A 432 14.98 -7.67 5.93
C CYS A 432 13.93 -6.78 6.63
N LEU A 433 13.90 -5.48 6.33
CA LEU A 433 12.98 -4.54 6.97
C LEU A 433 11.52 -4.82 6.59
N LEU A 434 11.25 -5.01 5.31
CA LEU A 434 9.90 -5.31 4.82
C LEU A 434 9.44 -6.68 5.33
N GLY A 435 10.28 -7.71 5.24
CA GLY A 435 9.93 -9.07 5.65
C GLY A 435 9.61 -9.17 7.13
N LYS A 436 10.36 -8.46 7.97
CA LYS A 436 10.04 -8.33 9.41
C LYS A 436 8.72 -7.62 9.65
N GLN A 437 8.43 -6.51 8.97
CA GLN A 437 7.17 -5.79 9.16
C GLN A 437 5.97 -6.65 8.75
N PHE A 438 5.98 -7.24 7.55
CA PHE A 438 4.88 -8.09 7.10
C PHE A 438 4.73 -9.35 7.96
N SER A 439 5.83 -9.95 8.44
CA SER A 439 5.72 -11.05 9.41
C SER A 439 5.02 -10.59 10.69
N ASN A 440 5.31 -9.39 11.19
CA ASN A 440 4.68 -8.88 12.40
C ASN A 440 3.21 -8.55 12.18
N LEU A 441 2.86 -7.97 11.02
CA LEU A 441 1.47 -7.67 10.65
C LEU A 441 0.60 -8.93 10.59
N ARG A 442 1.14 -10.04 10.08
CA ARG A 442 0.42 -11.33 10.05
C ARG A 442 0.30 -11.96 11.45
N LYS A 443 1.41 -12.01 12.20
CA LYS A 443 1.48 -12.72 13.49
C LYS A 443 0.84 -11.95 14.65
N GLY A 444 0.90 -10.62 14.63
CA GLY A 444 0.35 -9.76 15.68
C GLY A 444 -1.12 -9.40 15.47
N ASP A 445 -1.73 -9.80 14.35
CA ASP A 445 -3.13 -9.52 14.06
C ASP A 445 -4.04 -10.66 14.53
N ARG A 446 -4.78 -10.42 15.63
CA ARG A 446 -5.75 -11.39 16.17
C ARG A 446 -6.85 -11.72 15.17
N PHE A 447 -7.17 -10.79 14.28
CA PHE A 447 -8.21 -10.92 13.27
C PHE A 447 -7.64 -11.33 11.90
N TRP A 448 -6.36 -11.72 11.82
CA TRP A 448 -5.79 -12.33 10.62
C TRP A 448 -6.72 -13.41 10.11
N TYR A 449 -7.07 -13.38 8.83
CA TYR A 449 -8.21 -14.16 8.33
C TYR A 449 -8.09 -15.67 8.60
N GLU A 450 -6.87 -16.23 8.62
CA GLU A 450 -6.65 -17.66 8.91
C GLU A 450 -6.67 -18.01 10.41
N ASN A 451 -6.71 -17.02 11.31
CA ASN A 451 -6.74 -17.26 12.75
C ASN A 451 -8.12 -17.73 13.21
N LEU A 452 -8.24 -19.02 13.49
CA LEU A 452 -9.50 -19.63 13.94
C LEU A 452 -9.80 -19.45 15.44
N ASN A 453 -8.86 -18.88 16.20
CA ASN A 453 -8.92 -18.85 17.67
C ASN A 453 -9.51 -17.55 18.24
N HIS A 454 -10.62 -17.06 17.66
CA HIS A 454 -11.40 -15.96 18.24
C HIS A 454 -12.89 -16.06 17.88
N PRO A 455 -13.81 -15.44 18.65
CA PRO A 455 -15.26 -15.61 18.45
C PRO A 455 -15.83 -15.13 17.11
N GLY A 456 -15.08 -14.29 16.40
CA GLY A 456 -15.45 -13.80 15.08
C GLY A 456 -14.67 -14.46 13.95
N ALA A 457 -13.99 -15.58 14.19
CA ALA A 457 -13.21 -16.25 13.15
C ALA A 457 -14.10 -16.75 12.00
N PHE A 458 -13.49 -16.96 10.83
CA PHE A 458 -14.15 -17.70 9.76
C PHE A 458 -14.29 -19.18 10.12
N THR A 459 -15.27 -19.86 9.53
CA THR A 459 -15.32 -21.32 9.56
C THR A 459 -14.31 -21.90 8.57
N LYS A 460 -14.00 -23.20 8.68
CA LYS A 460 -13.12 -23.88 7.72
C LYS A 460 -13.68 -23.85 6.29
N ASP A 461 -15.00 -23.89 6.14
CA ASP A 461 -15.63 -23.87 4.82
C ASP A 461 -15.63 -22.46 4.23
N GLN A 462 -15.82 -21.42 5.06
CA GLN A 462 -15.60 -20.02 4.65
C GLN A 462 -14.15 -19.78 4.19
N LEU A 463 -13.15 -20.30 4.92
CA LEU A 463 -11.75 -20.17 4.53
C LEU A 463 -11.41 -20.84 3.19
N LYS A 464 -11.99 -22.01 2.90
CA LYS A 464 -11.81 -22.67 1.61
C LYS A 464 -12.29 -21.82 0.44
N GLU A 465 -13.34 -21.01 0.64
CA GLU A 465 -13.82 -20.09 -0.38
C GLU A 465 -12.89 -18.88 -0.52
N ILE A 466 -12.43 -18.29 0.60
CA ILE A 466 -11.48 -17.17 0.58
C ILE A 466 -10.17 -17.54 -0.13
N TYR A 467 -9.68 -18.77 0.02
CA TYR A 467 -8.45 -19.23 -0.66
C TYR A 467 -8.57 -19.30 -2.19
N LYS A 468 -9.77 -19.22 -2.76
CA LYS A 468 -9.97 -19.18 -4.22
C LYS A 468 -9.89 -17.77 -4.79
N VAL A 469 -9.98 -16.74 -3.94
CA VAL A 469 -10.06 -15.34 -4.36
C VAL A 469 -8.73 -14.90 -4.97
N SER A 470 -8.81 -14.15 -6.06
CA SER A 470 -7.66 -13.60 -6.79
C SER A 470 -7.91 -12.16 -7.19
N GLN A 471 -6.85 -11.38 -7.41
CA GLN A 471 -7.02 -10.00 -7.88
C GLN A 471 -7.74 -9.94 -9.25
N ALA A 472 -7.57 -10.98 -10.08
CA ALA A 472 -8.28 -11.11 -11.35
C ALA A 472 -9.79 -11.23 -11.16
N ARG A 473 -10.24 -12.05 -10.19
CA ARG A 473 -11.66 -12.19 -9.83
C ARG A 473 -12.26 -10.88 -9.33
N ILE A 474 -11.55 -10.21 -8.41
CA ILE A 474 -11.96 -8.91 -7.87
C ILE A 474 -12.14 -7.87 -8.99
N ILE A 475 -11.28 -7.84 -10.01
CA ILE A 475 -11.47 -6.94 -11.16
C ILE A 475 -12.71 -7.35 -11.96
N CYS A 476 -12.87 -8.64 -12.28
CA CYS A 476 -14.00 -9.11 -13.08
C CYS A 476 -15.37 -8.87 -12.42
N ASP A 477 -15.49 -8.97 -11.10
CA ASP A 477 -16.76 -8.74 -10.39
C ASP A 477 -17.09 -7.26 -10.21
N ASN A 478 -16.08 -6.38 -10.30
CA ASN A 478 -16.21 -4.98 -9.91
C ASN A 478 -15.89 -3.98 -11.03
N SER A 479 -15.75 -4.44 -12.26
CA SER A 479 -15.70 -3.60 -13.47
C SER A 479 -17.05 -3.56 -14.18
N ASP A 480 -17.29 -2.53 -14.99
CA ASP A 480 -18.57 -2.37 -15.71
C ASP A 480 -18.60 -3.25 -16.98
N ASP A 481 -17.49 -3.35 -17.72
CA ASP A 481 -17.44 -4.04 -19.03
C ASP A 481 -16.14 -4.85 -19.29
N ILE A 482 -15.33 -5.13 -18.26
CA ILE A 482 -14.15 -5.99 -18.40
C ILE A 482 -14.56 -7.47 -18.41
N GLN A 483 -14.40 -8.12 -19.57
CA GLN A 483 -14.73 -9.55 -19.76
C GLN A 483 -13.52 -10.48 -19.71
N LYS A 484 -12.30 -9.93 -19.84
CA LYS A 484 -11.05 -10.70 -19.81
C LYS A 484 -10.00 -9.98 -18.99
N VAL A 485 -9.25 -10.73 -18.18
CA VAL A 485 -8.18 -10.23 -17.31
C VAL A 485 -7.01 -11.23 -17.32
N PRO A 486 -5.74 -10.82 -17.23
CA PRO A 486 -4.63 -11.76 -17.06
C PRO A 486 -4.82 -12.62 -15.81
N LYS A 487 -4.36 -13.88 -15.86
CA LYS A 487 -4.41 -14.81 -14.74
C LYS A 487 -3.92 -14.21 -13.42
N ASN A 488 -2.81 -13.47 -13.45
CA ASN A 488 -2.35 -12.60 -12.39
C ASN A 488 -2.19 -11.18 -12.96
N PRO A 489 -3.07 -10.23 -12.61
CA PRO A 489 -3.08 -8.90 -13.19
C PRO A 489 -1.95 -7.98 -12.68
N PHE A 490 -1.15 -8.43 -11.72
CA PHE A 490 0.10 -7.77 -11.35
C PHE A 490 1.22 -7.99 -12.37
N PHE A 491 1.04 -8.91 -13.32
CA PHE A 491 1.97 -9.16 -14.41
C PHE A 491 1.32 -8.91 -15.77
N THR A 492 2.11 -8.44 -16.74
CA THR A 492 1.64 -8.32 -18.12
C THR A 492 1.34 -9.69 -18.72
N THR A 493 0.56 -9.70 -19.79
CA THR A 493 0.21 -10.93 -20.49
C THR A 493 1.42 -11.64 -21.07
N SER A 494 1.48 -12.95 -20.89
CA SER A 494 2.53 -13.81 -21.41
C SER A 494 2.01 -15.23 -21.62
N TYR A 495 2.85 -16.14 -22.12
CA TYR A 495 2.50 -17.55 -22.20
C TYR A 495 2.20 -18.17 -20.82
N GLU A 496 2.92 -17.75 -19.77
CA GLU A 496 2.74 -18.24 -18.40
C GLU A 496 1.63 -17.48 -17.64
N ASN A 497 1.28 -16.28 -18.12
CA ASN A 497 0.24 -15.42 -17.58
C ASN A 497 -0.77 -15.01 -18.68
N PRO A 498 -1.56 -15.96 -19.22
CA PRO A 498 -2.51 -15.67 -20.30
C PRO A 498 -3.69 -14.82 -19.81
N MET A 499 -4.39 -14.19 -20.77
CA MET A 499 -5.73 -13.64 -20.52
C MET A 499 -6.72 -14.77 -20.26
N LEU A 500 -7.54 -14.62 -19.23
CA LEU A 500 -8.64 -15.51 -18.91
C LEU A 500 -9.96 -14.79 -19.13
N ASP A 501 -10.96 -15.51 -19.62
CA ASP A 501 -12.35 -15.07 -19.62
C ASP A 501 -12.84 -15.00 -18.17
N CYS A 502 -13.56 -13.94 -17.81
CA CYS A 502 -14.02 -13.73 -16.44
C CYS A 502 -14.95 -14.86 -15.97
N ASP A 503 -15.65 -15.55 -16.85
CA ASP A 503 -16.49 -16.70 -16.48
C ASP A 503 -15.68 -17.94 -16.05
N ASP A 504 -14.42 -18.05 -16.47
CA ASP A 504 -13.53 -19.17 -16.13
C ASP A 504 -12.76 -18.95 -14.81
N ILE A 505 -12.83 -17.73 -14.26
CA ILE A 505 -12.14 -17.38 -13.00
C ILE A 505 -13.04 -17.73 -11.81
N PRO A 506 -12.57 -18.56 -10.85
CA PRO A 506 -13.37 -18.99 -9.70
C PRO A 506 -14.01 -17.83 -8.94
N LYS A 507 -15.32 -17.95 -8.65
CA LYS A 507 -16.08 -17.01 -7.81
C LYS A 507 -16.05 -17.44 -6.35
N LEU A 508 -16.14 -16.47 -5.45
CA LEU A 508 -16.37 -16.71 -4.04
C LEU A 508 -17.80 -17.24 -3.85
N ASP A 509 -17.97 -18.46 -3.32
CA ASP A 509 -19.30 -18.96 -2.93
C ASP A 509 -19.65 -18.46 -1.52
N LEU A 510 -20.69 -17.63 -1.40
CA LEU A 510 -21.15 -17.11 -0.11
C LEU A 510 -22.12 -18.04 0.64
N ASN A 511 -22.49 -19.21 0.11
CA ASN A 511 -23.35 -20.16 0.82
C ASN A 511 -22.84 -20.58 2.21
N PRO A 512 -21.52 -20.73 2.48
CA PRO A 512 -21.01 -20.99 3.82
C PRO A 512 -21.29 -19.89 4.87
N TRP A 513 -21.78 -18.71 4.47
CA TRP A 513 -22.24 -17.65 5.36
C TRP A 513 -23.75 -17.68 5.63
N ARG A 514 -24.49 -18.64 5.07
CA ARG A 514 -25.92 -18.79 5.34
C ARG A 514 -26.16 -19.20 6.80
N GLU A 515 -26.92 -18.39 7.53
CA GLU A 515 -27.45 -18.77 8.83
C GLU A 515 -28.75 -19.56 8.67
N MET A 516 -28.87 -20.67 9.41
CA MET A 516 -30.03 -21.57 9.38
C MET A 516 -31.26 -20.99 10.09
#